data_AF-A0A2U3IA91-F1
#
_entry.id   AF-A0A2U3IA91-F1
#
_cell.length_a   1.000
_cell.length_b   1.000
_cell.length_c   1.000
_cell.angle_alpha   90.00
_cell.angle_beta   90.00
_cell.angle_gamma   90.00
#
_symmetry.space_group_name_H-M   'P 1'
#
loop_
_entity.id
_entity.type
_entity.pdbx_description
1 polymer ?
#
loop_
_entity_poly.entity_id
_entity_poly.type
_entity_poly.pdbx_seq_one_letter_code
_entity_poly.pdbx_strand_id
1 'polypeptide(L)'
;MEKTDQLVRLNIGAVPDELDITDWVLMVGDLLYMLIRSNGEVSYVYVPLDFHLLRSVQDSGTREEDGLYRDIRGEPTPLATYLVLVFLDRKVPVSAIRRELGIDEVTMKRLLEVWKGVDGGIDRKHMLRLLRLLAFDGYR
;
A
#
# COMPACT_ATOMS: atom_id res chain seq x y z
N MET A 1 -11.00 -25.08 7.37
CA MET A 1 -10.42 -23.73 7.23
C MET A 1 -10.25 -23.46 5.75
N GLU A 2 -10.98 -22.52 5.17
CA GLU A 2 -10.74 -22.11 3.78
C GLU A 2 -9.33 -21.54 3.66
N LYS A 3 -8.50 -22.20 2.85
CA LYS A 3 -7.13 -21.75 2.58
C LYS A 3 -7.22 -20.57 1.62
N THR A 4 -7.36 -19.36 2.17
CA THR A 4 -7.33 -18.12 1.38
C THR A 4 -5.95 -17.49 1.47
N ASP A 5 -5.52 -16.81 0.41
CA ASP A 5 -4.27 -16.05 0.44
C ASP A 5 -4.37 -14.92 1.48
N GLN A 6 -3.30 -14.69 2.22
CA GLN A 6 -3.20 -13.67 3.26
C GLN A 6 -1.99 -12.81 3.01
N LEU A 7 -2.18 -11.49 3.12
CA LEU A 7 -1.12 -10.51 3.12
C LEU A 7 -1.16 -9.82 4.48
N VAL A 8 -0.02 -9.69 5.14
CA VAL A 8 0.06 -9.10 6.48
C VAL A 8 1.28 -8.19 6.57
N ARG A 9 1.10 -6.94 7.01
CA ARG A 9 2.22 -6.04 7.31
C ARG A 9 3.06 -6.58 8.45
N LEU A 10 4.37 -6.61 8.26
CA LEU A 10 5.34 -6.87 9.31
C LEU A 10 5.87 -5.54 9.84
N ASN A 11 5.69 -5.30 11.15
CA ASN A 11 6.30 -4.15 11.81
C ASN A 11 7.77 -4.48 12.08
N ILE A 12 8.67 -3.87 11.32
CA ILE A 12 10.13 -4.01 11.49
C ILE A 12 10.67 -2.67 11.96
N GLY A 13 11.02 -2.57 13.24
CA GLY A 13 11.54 -1.37 13.88
C GLY A 13 11.31 -1.39 15.39
N ALA A 14 12.07 -0.60 16.14
CA ALA A 14 11.75 -0.35 17.55
C ALA A 14 10.45 0.48 17.60
N VAL A 15 9.40 -0.08 18.19
CA VAL A 15 8.22 0.69 18.62
C VAL A 15 8.62 1.28 19.97
N PRO A 16 8.89 2.59 20.09
CA PRO A 16 9.09 3.17 21.41
C PRO A 16 7.75 3.15 22.14
N ASP A 17 7.68 2.40 23.24
CA ASP A 17 6.46 2.19 24.05
C ASP A 17 5.87 3.48 24.69
N GLU A 18 6.45 4.66 24.45
CA GLU A 18 6.25 5.84 25.29
C GLU A 18 5.62 7.07 24.62
N LEU A 19 5.16 7.00 23.38
CA LEU A 19 4.56 8.18 22.76
C LEU A 19 3.29 7.82 21.99
N ASP A 20 2.25 8.65 22.11
CA ASP A 20 1.07 8.77 21.24
C ASP A 20 1.48 9.15 19.80
N ILE A 21 2.46 8.42 19.27
CA ILE A 21 2.99 8.55 17.95
C ILE A 21 2.11 7.68 17.07
N THR A 22 1.30 8.34 16.26
CA THR A 22 0.56 7.71 15.16
C THR A 22 1.52 6.88 14.30
N ASP A 23 1.05 5.72 13.84
CA ASP A 23 1.76 4.71 13.02
C ASP A 23 2.61 5.26 11.85
N TRP A 24 2.38 6.52 11.47
CA TRP A 24 3.09 7.30 10.45
C TRP A 24 4.59 7.52 10.74
N VAL A 25 5.00 7.68 12.00
CA VAL A 25 6.39 8.04 12.35
C VAL A 25 7.35 6.84 12.25
N LEU A 26 6.83 5.61 12.29
CA LEU A 26 7.62 4.38 12.23
C LEU A 26 7.92 3.90 10.79
N MET A 27 7.43 4.62 9.78
CA MET A 27 7.60 4.23 8.38
C MET A 27 8.88 4.80 7.75
N VAL A 28 10.05 4.72 8.39
CA VAL A 28 11.30 5.15 7.74
C VAL A 28 11.97 3.97 7.05
N GLY A 29 12.15 4.07 5.72
CA GLY A 29 12.79 3.05 4.91
C GLY A 29 11.78 2.24 4.11
N ASP A 30 11.41 1.06 4.59
CA ASP A 30 10.69 0.09 3.78
C ASP A 30 9.56 -0.58 4.55
N LEU A 31 8.45 -0.84 3.87
CA LEU A 31 7.41 -1.71 4.40
C LEU A 31 7.67 -3.14 3.93
N LEU A 32 7.65 -4.08 4.88
CA LEU A 32 7.69 -5.50 4.58
C LEU A 32 6.33 -6.12 4.84
N TYR A 33 5.83 -6.87 3.86
CA TYR A 33 4.63 -7.68 4.00
C TYR A 33 4.98 -9.15 3.86
N MET A 34 4.31 -9.99 4.63
CA MET A 34 4.33 -11.43 4.47
C MET A 34 3.11 -11.86 3.67
N LEU A 35 3.34 -12.57 2.56
CA LEU A 35 2.30 -13.16 1.73
C LEU A 35 2.29 -14.67 1.94
N ILE A 36 1.22 -15.16 2.55
CA ILE A 36 0.94 -16.58 2.75
C ILE A 36 -0.06 -17.00 1.69
N ARG A 37 0.35 -17.89 0.80
CA ARG A 37 -0.49 -18.44 -0.26
C ARG A 37 -1.34 -19.59 0.27
N SER A 38 -2.49 -19.81 -0.37
CA SER A 38 -3.42 -20.91 -0.10
C SER A 38 -2.78 -22.31 -0.25
N ASN A 39 -1.72 -22.45 -1.05
CA ASN A 39 -0.94 -23.69 -1.18
C ASN A 39 0.07 -23.89 -0.03
N GLY A 40 0.20 -22.93 0.90
CA GLY A 40 1.17 -22.94 2.00
C GLY A 40 2.51 -22.27 1.69
N GLU A 41 2.71 -21.76 0.47
CA GLU A 41 3.90 -20.98 0.11
C GLU A 41 3.93 -19.65 0.86
N VAL A 42 5.09 -19.30 1.40
CA VAL A 42 5.32 -18.02 2.10
C VAL A 42 6.34 -17.22 1.31
N SER A 43 6.03 -15.96 1.06
CA SER A 43 6.92 -15.01 0.39
C SER A 43 6.87 -13.66 1.08
N TYR A 44 7.91 -12.85 0.88
CA TYR A 44 7.99 -11.50 1.44
C TYR A 44 7.91 -10.46 0.33
N VAL A 45 7.06 -9.45 0.53
CA VAL A 45 6.85 -8.34 -0.39
C VAL A 45 7.42 -7.08 0.23
N TYR A 46 8.52 -6.63 -0.34
CA TYR A 46 9.19 -5.40 0.06
C TYR A 46 8.67 -4.22 -0.76
N VAL A 47 8.22 -3.18 -0.06
CA VAL A 47 7.70 -1.94 -0.64
C VAL A 47 8.60 -0.78 -0.20
N PRO A 48 9.35 -0.18 -1.13
CA PRO A 48 10.20 0.96 -0.80
C PRO A 48 9.35 2.19 -0.51
N LEU A 49 9.57 2.82 0.64
CA LEU A 49 9.04 4.14 0.95
C LEU A 49 10.18 5.16 0.84
N ASP A 50 10.03 6.15 -0.03
CA ASP A 50 10.99 7.25 -0.05
C ASP A 50 10.54 8.38 0.88
N PHE A 51 11.49 9.22 1.30
CA PHE A 51 11.21 10.34 2.18
C PHE A 51 10.20 11.34 1.60
N HIS A 52 10.08 11.43 0.27
CA HIS A 52 9.10 12.32 -0.37
C HIS A 52 7.67 11.77 -0.27
N LEU A 53 7.50 10.46 -0.42
CA LEU A 53 6.26 9.72 -0.20
C LEU A 53 5.81 9.88 1.24
N LEU A 54 6.70 9.60 2.19
CA LEU A 54 6.41 9.77 3.62
C LEU A 54 5.99 11.19 3.96
N ARG A 55 6.64 12.18 3.36
CA ARG A 55 6.31 13.59 3.55
C ARG A 55 4.96 13.95 2.95
N SER A 56 4.65 13.49 1.73
CA SER A 56 3.34 13.75 1.11
C SER A 56 2.18 13.11 1.88
N VAL A 57 2.43 11.94 2.47
CA VAL A 57 1.50 11.27 3.38
C VAL A 57 1.30 12.09 4.66
N GLN A 58 2.39 12.55 5.29
CA GLN A 58 2.33 13.42 6.48
C GLN A 58 1.62 14.75 6.19
N ASP A 59 1.91 15.38 5.05
CA ASP A 59 1.31 16.64 4.64
C ASP A 59 -0.19 16.48 4.30
N SER A 60 -0.61 15.30 3.82
CA SER A 60 -2.03 14.96 3.60
C SER A 60 -2.78 14.65 4.90
N GLY A 61 -2.07 14.20 5.95
CA GLY A 61 -2.59 13.87 7.28
C GLY A 61 -3.01 15.06 8.14
N THR A 62 -3.43 16.17 7.53
CA THR A 62 -3.94 17.38 8.22
C THR A 62 -5.24 17.17 9.01
N ARG A 63 -5.78 15.95 9.10
CA ARG A 63 -6.94 15.63 9.93
C ARG A 63 -6.62 14.43 10.80
N GLU A 64 -6.69 14.62 12.12
CA GLU A 64 -6.48 13.60 13.15
C GLU A 64 -7.40 12.36 13.01
N GLU A 65 -8.36 12.39 12.08
CA GLU A 65 -9.36 11.35 11.83
C GLU A 65 -9.06 10.44 10.62
N ASP A 66 -8.04 10.75 9.80
CA ASP A 66 -7.68 9.91 8.66
C ASP A 66 -6.86 8.68 9.10
N GLY A 67 -7.30 7.49 8.67
CA GLY A 67 -6.59 6.23 8.92
C GLY A 67 -5.43 6.00 7.95
N LEU A 68 -4.61 4.97 8.23
CA LEU A 68 -3.41 4.68 7.44
C LEU A 68 -3.70 4.43 5.95
N TYR A 69 -4.74 3.64 5.68
CA TYR A 69 -5.10 3.21 4.32
C TYR A 69 -6.41 3.81 3.81
N ARG A 70 -7.19 4.46 4.69
CA ARG A 70 -8.45 5.09 4.34
C ARG A 70 -8.59 6.45 4.96
N ASP A 71 -9.11 7.39 4.19
CA ASP A 71 -9.51 8.69 4.72
C ASP A 71 -10.86 8.60 5.48
N ILE A 72 -11.30 9.72 6.06
CA ILE A 72 -12.61 9.86 6.72
C ILE A 72 -13.82 9.53 5.83
N ARG A 73 -13.65 9.56 4.50
CA ARG A 73 -14.70 9.22 3.54
C ARG A 73 -14.71 7.73 3.20
N GLY A 74 -13.75 6.97 3.72
CA GLY A 74 -13.54 5.57 3.40
C GLY A 74 -12.82 5.33 2.07
N GLU A 75 -12.34 6.40 1.42
CA GLU A 75 -11.59 6.33 0.17
C GLU A 75 -10.13 5.94 0.46
N PRO A 76 -9.46 5.24 -0.46
CA PRO A 76 -8.07 4.83 -0.26
C PRO A 76 -7.16 6.06 -0.17
N THR A 77 -6.28 6.08 0.83
CA THR A 77 -5.24 7.11 0.92
C THR A 77 -4.28 7.02 -0.26
N PRO A 78 -3.51 8.08 -0.55
CA PRO A 78 -2.39 8.02 -1.48
C PRO A 78 -1.42 6.86 -1.17
N LEU A 79 -1.16 6.60 0.12
CA LEU A 79 -0.36 5.45 0.55
C LEU A 79 -1.02 4.12 0.18
N ALA A 80 -2.31 3.93 0.46
CA ALA A 80 -3.03 2.71 0.08
C ALA A 80 -3.02 2.50 -1.44
N THR A 81 -3.24 3.56 -2.21
CA THR A 81 -3.20 3.53 -3.67
C THR A 81 -1.82 3.09 -4.17
N TYR A 82 -0.75 3.66 -3.62
CA TYR A 82 0.62 3.24 -3.93
C TYR A 82 0.87 1.76 -3.59
N LEU A 83 0.47 1.32 -2.40
CA LEU A 83 0.63 -0.06 -1.96
C LEU A 83 -0.11 -1.05 -2.87
N VAL A 84 -1.36 -0.75 -3.25
CA VAL A 84 -2.11 -1.55 -4.21
C VAL A 84 -1.32 -1.74 -5.50
N LEU A 85 -0.82 -0.65 -6.06
CA LEU A 85 -0.13 -0.70 -7.34
C LEU A 85 1.19 -1.47 -7.25
N VAL A 86 1.95 -1.32 -6.16
CA VAL A 86 3.15 -2.13 -5.91
C VAL A 86 2.79 -3.61 -5.74
N PHE A 87 1.72 -3.93 -5.04
CA PHE A 87 1.27 -5.32 -4.86
C PHE A 87 0.80 -5.97 -6.16
N LEU A 88 0.16 -5.21 -7.05
CA LEU A 88 -0.21 -5.68 -8.38
C LEU A 88 1.03 -5.98 -9.24
N ASP A 89 2.03 -5.09 -9.24
CA ASP A 89 3.34 -5.34 -9.88
C ASP A 89 3.99 -6.64 -9.37
N ARG A 90 3.86 -6.92 -8.06
CA ARG A 90 4.39 -8.13 -7.42
C ARG A 90 3.47 -9.34 -7.48
N LYS A 91 2.39 -9.29 -8.27
CA LYS A 91 1.46 -10.40 -8.48
C LYS A 91 0.87 -10.93 -7.16
N VAL A 92 0.65 -10.03 -6.20
CA VAL A 92 -0.07 -10.34 -4.97
C VAL A 92 -1.56 -10.52 -5.31
N PRO A 93 -2.24 -11.54 -4.74
CA PRO A 93 -3.66 -11.77 -4.99
C PRO A 93 -4.51 -10.57 -4.62
N VAL A 94 -5.42 -10.18 -5.52
CA VAL A 94 -6.35 -9.06 -5.34
C VAL A 94 -7.17 -9.22 -4.04
N SER A 95 -7.60 -10.44 -3.73
CA SER A 95 -8.33 -10.74 -2.49
C SER A 95 -7.51 -10.45 -1.23
N ALA A 96 -6.21 -10.77 -1.25
CA ALA A 96 -5.32 -10.53 -0.12
C ALA A 96 -5.02 -9.03 0.04
N ILE A 97 -4.82 -8.30 -1.07
CA ILE A 97 -4.66 -6.85 -1.08
C ILE A 97 -5.89 -6.16 -0.48
N ARG A 98 -7.09 -6.51 -0.96
CA ARG A 98 -8.36 -5.94 -0.49
C ARG A 98 -8.57 -6.17 1.00
N ARG A 99 -8.22 -7.35 1.51
CA ARG A 99 -8.38 -7.69 2.92
C ARG A 99 -7.42 -6.89 3.79
N GLU A 100 -6.14 -6.82 3.40
CA GLU A 100 -5.09 -6.15 4.19
C GLU A 100 -5.28 -4.63 4.22
N LEU A 101 -5.56 -4.02 3.07
CA LEU A 101 -5.70 -2.57 2.98
C LEU A 101 -7.12 -2.10 3.29
N GLY A 102 -8.05 -3.04 3.50
CA GLY A 102 -9.47 -2.75 3.56
C GLY A 102 -9.90 -2.00 2.30
N ILE A 103 -9.85 -2.60 1.12
CA ILE A 103 -10.31 -1.92 -0.11
C ILE A 103 -11.53 -2.66 -0.63
N ASP A 104 -12.61 -1.92 -0.86
CA ASP A 104 -13.83 -2.48 -1.43
C ASP A 104 -13.63 -2.92 -2.89
N GLU A 105 -14.59 -3.67 -3.42
CA GLU A 105 -14.47 -4.24 -4.76
C GLU A 105 -14.48 -3.20 -5.88
N VAL A 106 -15.29 -2.16 -5.72
CA VAL A 106 -15.47 -1.11 -6.73
C VAL A 106 -14.19 -0.31 -6.84
N THR A 107 -13.63 0.10 -5.70
CA THR A 107 -12.35 0.80 -5.61
C THR A 107 -11.22 -0.05 -6.18
N MET A 108 -11.14 -1.32 -5.80
CA MET A 108 -10.10 -2.22 -6.31
C MET A 108 -10.22 -2.42 -7.83
N LYS A 109 -11.44 -2.50 -8.37
CA LYS A 109 -11.67 -2.64 -9.82
C LYS A 109 -11.18 -1.40 -10.57
N ARG A 110 -11.44 -0.19 -10.04
CA ARG A 110 -10.91 1.07 -10.61
C ARG A 110 -9.37 1.07 -10.63
N LEU A 111 -8.75 0.67 -9.51
CA LEU A 111 -7.28 0.59 -9.42
C LEU A 111 -6.68 -0.44 -10.38
N LEU A 112 -7.36 -1.57 -10.62
CA LEU A 112 -6.96 -2.55 -11.63
C LEU A 112 -7.05 -2.00 -13.05
N GLU A 113 -8.05 -1.18 -13.36
CA GLU A 113 -8.17 -0.52 -14.67
C GLU A 113 -7.03 0.48 -14.88
N VAL A 114 -6.71 1.28 -13.86
CA VAL A 114 -5.55 2.18 -13.88
C VAL A 114 -4.25 1.39 -14.09
N TRP A 115 -4.05 0.30 -13.34
CA TRP A 115 -2.87 -0.57 -13.49
C TRP A 115 -2.75 -1.15 -14.89
N LYS A 116 -3.83 -1.67 -15.46
CA LYS A 116 -3.84 -2.23 -16.83
C LYS A 116 -3.51 -1.19 -17.89
N GLY A 117 -3.86 0.08 -17.68
CA GLY A 117 -3.46 1.17 -18.57
C GLY A 117 -1.95 1.45 -18.55
N VAL A 118 -1.26 0.99 -17.52
CA VAL A 118 0.16 1.26 -17.26
C VAL A 118 1.07 0.07 -17.60
N ASP A 119 0.57 -1.16 -17.51
CA ASP A 119 1.31 -2.43 -17.70
C ASP A 119 1.85 -2.68 -19.13
N GLY A 120 1.88 -1.65 -19.99
CA GLY A 120 2.32 -1.70 -21.39
C GLY A 120 3.83 -1.83 -21.63
N GLY A 121 4.57 -2.54 -20.76
CA GLY A 121 6.00 -2.82 -20.95
C GLY A 121 6.97 -1.77 -20.37
N ILE A 122 6.52 -1.01 -19.37
CA ILE A 122 7.36 -0.01 -18.69
C ILE A 122 8.38 -0.72 -17.80
N ASP A 123 9.66 -0.31 -17.90
CA ASP A 123 10.73 -0.78 -17.03
C ASP A 123 10.39 -0.59 -15.55
N ARG A 124 10.76 -1.54 -14.69
CA ARG A 124 10.36 -1.58 -13.27
C ARG A 124 10.76 -0.34 -12.47
N LYS A 125 11.89 0.30 -12.80
CA LYS A 125 12.30 1.56 -12.16
C LYS A 125 11.41 2.73 -12.58
N HIS A 126 10.99 2.73 -13.84
CA HIS A 126 10.03 3.70 -14.37
C HIS A 126 8.61 3.43 -13.87
N MET A 127 8.26 2.16 -13.67
CA MET A 127 6.99 1.72 -13.09
C MET A 127 6.82 2.33 -11.69
N LEU A 128 7.77 2.12 -10.78
CA LEU A 128 7.69 2.69 -9.43
C LEU A 128 7.55 4.22 -9.44
N ARG A 129 8.24 4.92 -10.35
CA ARG A 129 8.10 6.37 -10.49
C ARG A 129 6.70 6.76 -10.97
N LEU A 130 6.13 6.02 -11.91
CA LEU A 130 4.79 6.28 -12.43
C LEU A 130 3.69 5.93 -11.41
N LEU A 131 3.86 4.86 -10.64
CA LEU A 131 2.97 4.52 -9.53
C LEU A 131 2.93 5.62 -8.47
N ARG A 132 4.05 6.31 -8.23
CA ARG A 132 4.10 7.49 -7.37
C ARG A 132 3.30 8.65 -7.95
N LEU A 133 3.52 8.97 -9.22
CA LEU A 133 2.77 10.05 -9.89
C LEU A 133 1.27 9.81 -9.82
N LEU A 134 0.83 8.57 -10.05
CA LEU A 134 -0.59 8.21 -10.00
C LEU A 134 -1.18 8.30 -8.59
N ALA A 135 -0.42 7.89 -7.58
CA ALA A 135 -0.91 7.89 -6.20
C ALA A 135 -0.88 9.28 -5.54
N PHE A 136 0.07 10.15 -5.91
CA PHE A 136 0.35 11.41 -5.19
C PHE A 136 0.21 12.69 -6.01
N ASP A 137 0.40 12.65 -7.34
CA ASP A 137 0.29 13.84 -8.21
C ASP A 137 -1.04 13.93 -8.97
N GLY A 138 -1.86 12.86 -8.97
CA GLY A 138 -3.15 12.79 -9.66
C GLY A 138 -4.32 13.53 -8.98
N TYR A 139 -4.10 14.13 -7.79
CA TYR A 139 -5.13 14.79 -6.99
C TYR A 139 -4.85 16.31 -6.83
N ARG A 140 -4.74 17.03 -7.94
CA ARG A 140 -4.83 18.50 -7.97
C ARG A 140 -6.02 18.98 -8.78
#